data_AF-A0A026VWW4-F1
#
_entry.id   AF-A0A026VWW4-F1
#
_cell.length_a   1.000
_cell.length_b   1.000
_cell.length_c   1.000
_cell.angle_alpha   90.00
_cell.angle_beta   90.00
_cell.angle_gamma   90.00
#
_symmetry.space_group_name_H-M   'P 1'
#
loop_
_entity.id
_entity.type
_entity.pdbx_description
1 polymer ?
#
loop_
_entity_poly.entity_id
_entity_poly.type
_entity_poly.pdbx_seq_one_letter_code
_entity_poly.pdbx_strand_id
1 'polypeptide(L)' 'MIVRSLRKKKHHPYHITLTQALTPNDMRQRVLFCQWARQMIAHDADFFKYVLFSDESTFKNTGELNTHNCHYWSDVNPY' A
#
# COMPACT_ATOMS: atom_id res chain seq x y z
N MET A 1 1.40 27.43 -2.93
CA MET A 1 1.87 28.18 -4.11
C MET A 1 2.14 27.26 -5.32
N ILE A 2 2.75 26.09 -5.12
CA ILE A 2 3.16 25.13 -6.16
C ILE A 2 1.98 24.54 -6.98
N VAL A 3 0.89 24.10 -6.34
CA VAL A 3 -0.28 23.50 -7.04
C VAL A 3 -0.93 24.45 -8.04
N ARG A 4 -1.02 25.75 -7.70
CA ARG A 4 -1.58 26.77 -8.59
C ARG A 4 -0.73 26.96 -9.85
N SER A 5 0.59 26.89 -9.71
CA SER A 5 1.53 26.97 -10.85
C SER A 5 1.48 25.72 -11.74
N LEU A 6 1.36 24.52 -11.15
CA LEU A 6 1.26 23.25 -11.88
C LEU A 6 -0.04 23.15 -12.68
N ARG A 7 -1.16 23.58 -12.11
CA ARG A 7 -2.45 23.65 -12.84
C ARG A 7 -2.41 24.61 -14.02
N LYS A 8 -1.72 25.76 -13.91
CA LYS A 8 -1.51 26.68 -15.04
C LYS A 8 -0.74 26.02 -16.19
N LYS A 9 0.18 25.11 -15.87
CA LYS A 9 0.94 24.32 -16.86
C LYS A 9 0.20 23.05 -17.33
N LYS A 10 -1.10 22.91 -17.03
CA LYS A 10 -1.93 21.73 -17.36
C LYS A 10 -1.36 20.40 -16.83
N HIS A 11 -0.58 20.44 -15.75
CA HIS A 11 -0.12 19.21 -15.11
C HIS A 11 -1.22 18.63 -14.22
N HIS A 12 -1.35 17.31 -14.27
CA HIS A 12 -2.30 16.54 -13.48
C HIS A 12 -1.56 15.77 -12.38
N PRO A 13 -2.14 15.66 -11.17
CA PRO A 13 -1.56 14.87 -10.10
C PRO A 13 -1.84 13.39 -10.36
N TYR A 14 -0.78 12.59 -10.36
CA TYR A 14 -0.83 11.13 -10.41
C TYR A 14 -0.35 10.58 -9.08
N HIS A 15 -1.10 9.61 -8.56
CA HIS A 15 -0.77 8.95 -7.31
C HIS A 15 0.28 7.87 -7.57
N ILE A 16 1.40 7.90 -6.85
CA ILE A 16 2.42 6.86 -6.96
C ILE A 16 1.97 5.68 -6.13
N THR A 17 1.58 4.59 -6.80
CA THR A 17 1.34 3.31 -6.13
C THR A 17 2.60 2.47 -6.22
N LEU A 18 3.40 2.46 -5.16
CA LEU A 18 4.46 1.48 -4.98
C LEU A 18 3.83 0.16 -4.55
N THR A 19 3.71 -0.77 -5.48
CA THR A 19 3.29 -2.14 -5.18
C THR A 19 4.50 -2.96 -4.75
N GLN A 20 4.34 -3.85 -3.76
CA GLN A 20 5.37 -4.84 -3.45
C GLN A 20 5.68 -5.66 -4.71
N ALA A 21 6.96 -5.88 -4.99
CA ALA A 21 7.43 -6.74 -6.06
C ALA A 21 7.24 -8.21 -5.66
N LEU A 22 6.00 -8.71 -5.77
CA LEU A 22 5.63 -10.07 -5.39
C LEU A 22 6.19 -11.07 -6.40
N THR A 23 6.89 -12.08 -5.89
CA THR A 23 7.33 -13.22 -6.70
C THR A 23 6.21 -14.26 -6.85
N PRO A 24 6.30 -15.17 -7.83
CA PRO A 24 5.36 -16.29 -7.93
C PRO A 24 5.28 -17.15 -6.66
N ASN A 25 6.39 -17.26 -5.93
CA ASN A 25 6.42 -17.97 -4.65
C ASN A 25 5.63 -17.23 -3.56
N ASP A 26 5.76 -15.90 -3.48
CA ASP A 26 4.98 -15.10 -2.53
C ASP A 26 3.48 -15.25 -2.77
N MET A 27 3.06 -15.26 -4.04
CA MET A 27 1.67 -15.50 -4.41
C MET A 27 1.19 -16.87 -3.92
N ARG A 28 2.00 -17.92 -4.06
CA ARG A 28 1.70 -19.25 -3.53
C ARG A 28 1.59 -19.25 -2.00
N GLN A 29 2.53 -18.62 -1.30
CA GLN A 29 2.52 -18.54 0.16
C GLN A 29 1.28 -17.80 0.69
N ARG A 30 0.88 -16.71 0.02
CA ARG A 30 -0.35 -15.97 0.37
C ARG A 30 -1.59 -16.83 0.22
N VAL A 31 -1.71 -17.62 -0.86
CA VAL A 31 -2.83 -18.55 -1.04
C VAL A 31 -2.86 -19.61 0.05
N LEU A 32 -1.70 -20.20 0.38
CA LEU A 32 -1.60 -21.19 1.45
C LEU A 32 -2.01 -20.60 2.81
N PHE A 33 -1.56 -19.39 3.12
CA PHE A 33 -1.99 -18.67 4.32
C PHE A 33 -3.51 -18.47 4.34
N CYS A 34 -4.12 -18.03 3.24
CA CYS A 34 -5.57 -17.85 3.18
C CYS A 34 -6.34 -19.16 3.39
N GLN A 35 -5.85 -20.27 2.83
CA GLN A 35 -6.46 -21.59 3.03
C GLN A 35 -6.36 -22.03 4.49
N TRP A 36 -5.19 -21.87 5.11
CA TRP A 36 -4.99 -22.16 6.53
C TRP A 36 -5.87 -21.28 7.44
N ALA A 37 -5.91 -19.97 7.20
CA ALA A 37 -6.71 -19.03 7.99
C ALA A 37 -8.21 -19.38 7.92
N ARG A 38 -8.69 -19.82 6.75
CA ARG A 38 -10.07 -20.31 6.61
C ARG A 38 -10.34 -21.56 7.45
N GLN A 39 -9.39 -22.48 7.54
CA GLN A 39 -9.53 -23.68 8.37
C GLN A 39 -9.55 -23.33 9.85
N MET A 40 -8.72 -22.37 10.29
CA MET A 40 -8.74 -21.90 11.68
C MET A 40 -10.09 -21.27 12.03
N ILE A 41 -10.64 -20.41 11.17
CA ILE A 41 -11.97 -19.81 11.37
C ILE A 41 -13.08 -20.88 11.39
N ALA A 42 -12.97 -21.91 10.56
CA ALA A 42 -13.95 -23.00 10.52
C ALA A 42 -13.92 -23.85 11.80
N HIS A 43 -12.75 -24.01 12.41
CA HIS A 43 -12.59 -24.72 13.67
C HIS A 43 -12.99 -23.86 14.89
N ASP A 44 -12.62 -22.59 14.87
CA ASP A 44 -12.95 -21.62 15.91
C ASP A 44 -13.18 -20.24 15.27
N ALA A 45 -14.44 -19.81 15.28
CA ALA A 45 -14.84 -18.52 14.73
C ALA A 45 -14.21 -17.33 15.47
N ASP A 46 -13.79 -17.53 16.72
CA ASP A 46 -13.19 -16.51 17.57
C ASP A 46 -11.66 -16.54 17.57
N PHE A 47 -11.03 -17.45 16.82
CA PHE A 47 -9.58 -17.64 16.77
C PHE A 47 -8.80 -16.32 16.63
N PHE A 48 -9.19 -15.48 15.67
CA PHE A 48 -8.50 -14.20 15.42
C PHE A 48 -8.74 -13.13 16.48
N LYS A 49 -9.70 -13.30 17.40
CA LYS A 49 -9.85 -12.40 18.56
C LYS A 49 -8.68 -12.53 19.54
N TYR A 50 -7.99 -13.66 19.53
CA TYR A 50 -6.82 -13.94 20.37
C TYR A 50 -5.49 -13.68 19.66
N VAL A 51 -5.53 -13.24 18.39
CA VAL A 51 -4.34 -12.89 17.60
C VAL A 51 -4.13 -11.38 17.66
N LEU A 52 -3.00 -10.96 18.23
CA LEU A 52 -2.58 -9.56 18.21
C LEU A 52 -1.62 -9.31 17.04
N PHE A 53 -2.06 -8.53 16.06
CA PHE A 53 -1.19 -8.07 14.97
C PHE A 53 -0.44 -6.81 15.40
N SER A 54 0.86 -6.79 15.15
CA SER A 54 1.71 -5.61 15.35
C SER A 54 2.48 -5.32 14.07
N ASP A 55 2.70 -4.04 13.80
CA ASP A 55 3.51 -3.56 12.68
C ASP A 55 4.43 -2.44 13.15
N GLU A 56 5.54 -2.24 12.43
CA GLU A 56 6.46 -1.14 12.66
C GLU A 56 6.27 -0.08 11.57
N SER A 57 6.03 1.16 11.98
CA SER A 57 5.94 2.28 11.05
C SER A 57 7.02 3.31 11.35
N THR A 58 7.78 3.69 10.32
CA THR A 58 8.81 4.72 10.43
C THR A 58 8.22 6.10 10.11
N PHE A 59 8.24 7.00 11.10
CA PHE A 59 7.90 8.41 10.91
C PHE A 59 9.16 9.27 10.89
N LYS A 60 9.35 10.07 9.83
CA LYS A 60 10.51 10.96 9.69
C LYS A 60 10.06 12.42 9.72
N ASN A 61 10.70 13.23 10.56
CA ASN A 61 10.43 14.68 10.66
C ASN A 61 11.15 15.52 9.58
N THR A 62 11.82 14.87 8.62
CA THR A 62 12.55 15.53 7.53
C THR A 62 11.66 15.93 6.35
N GLY A 63 10.35 15.67 6.42
CA GLY A 63 9.42 15.94 5.30
C GLY A 63 9.57 14.96 4.13
N GLU A 64 10.34 13.87 4.30
CA GLU A 64 10.28 12.73 3.38
C GLU A 64 8.83 12.23 3.34
N LEU A 65 8.20 12.41 2.17
CA LEU A 65 6.82 12.03 1.94
C LEU A 65 6.66 10.55 2.27
N ASN A 66 5.68 10.23 3.11
CA ASN A 66 5.15 8.87 3.16
C ASN A 66 4.86 8.47 1.70
N THR A 67 5.49 7.41 1.23
CA THR A 67 5.39 6.94 -0.16
C THR A 67 3.94 6.67 -0.55
N HIS A 68 3.09 6.35 0.43
CA HIS A 68 1.63 6.23 0.27
C HIS A 68 0.90 7.55 -0.01
N ASN A 69 1.51 8.71 0.23
CA ASN A 69 0.96 10.04 -0.06
C ASN A 69 1.73 10.76 -1.18
N CYS A 70 2.61 10.05 -1.90
CA CYS A 70 3.43 10.66 -2.92
C CYS A 70 2.62 10.89 -4.21
N HIS A 71 2.54 12.14 -4.65
CA HIS A 71 1.93 12.52 -5.92
C HIS A 71 2.98 13.18 -6.82
N TYR A 72 3.12 12.69 -8.05
CA TYR A 72 3.87 13.40 -9.09
C TYR A 72 2.92 14.12 -10.03
N TRP A 73 3.43 15.17 -10.66
CA TRP A 73 2.64 16.02 -11.55
C TRP A 73 3.22 15.95 -12.95
N SER A 74 2.41 15.54 -13.92
CA SER A 74 2.82 15.41 -15.33
C SER A 74 1.72 15.97 -16.23
N ASP A 75 2.10 16.57 -17.35
CA ASP A 75 1.20 16.94 -18.45
C ASP A 75 0.90 15.77 -19.39
N VAL A 76 1.71 14.71 -19.35
CA VAL A 76 1.54 13.46 -20.10
C VAL A 76 0.94 12.38 -19.21
N ASN A 77 -0.02 11.61 -19.75
CA ASN A 77 -0.57 10.45 -19.06
C ASN A 77 0.51 9.37 -18.92
N PRO A 78 0.88 8.96 -17.70
CA PRO A 78 1.93 7.99 -17.47
C PRO A 78 1.48 6.53 -17.57
N TYR A 79 0.22 6.30 -17.94
CA TYR A 79 -0.40 4.99 -18.17
C TYR A 79 -0.90 4.87 -19.61
#